data_AF-A0A1H6BN12-F1
#
_entry.id   AF-A0A1H6BN12-F1
#
_cell.length_a   1.000
_cell.length_b   1.000
_cell.length_c   1.000
_cell.angle_alpha   90.00
_cell.angle_beta   90.00
_cell.angle_gamma   90.00
#
_symmetry.space_group_name_H-M   'P 1'
#
loop_
_entity.id
_entity.type
_entity.pdbx_description
1 polymer ?
#
loop_
_entity_poly.entity_id
_entity_poly.type
_entity_poly.pdbx_seq_one_letter_code
_entity_poly.pdbx_strand_id
1 'polypeptide(L)'
;MKDTGYSRHLIRFESGLFVFSWAYLVESHRLILDVIPQQVWCEQGSGVFKDYGCGIYAYQPLSASDKPIVLRCILNQFSFCVRCHLYKGVAIPVPKQFQLKPAVINSIAHSVLPDGTVVIPRTQLMDAVNHEISVSNKASISKAIPITTGYSCHLSSDFCVIASTRVEHGRLVYSTKCQLEVEISSIDSIHTSSTIVDIDMNVMNQLMIKTFNFNELNGCLQQTDLLDLVSTCQSPILFADVVYELQGRRYLKANENGSFTLPDKPEYSGLDCAYVYGISDAVEYVNIAVAIPIEILASLHYSLDRALYSSNLKMLVQRELLGF
;
A
#
# COMPACT_ATOMS: atom_id res chain seq x y z
N MET A 1 24.47 19.23 3.99
CA MET A 1 23.12 18.95 4.55
C MET A 1 23.19 17.59 5.21
N LYS A 2 22.81 17.47 6.49
CA LYS A 2 22.70 16.16 7.14
C LYS A 2 21.49 15.46 6.51
N ASP A 3 21.73 14.36 5.82
CA ASP A 3 20.66 13.46 5.39
C ASP A 3 19.84 13.09 6.64
N THR A 4 18.59 13.49 6.63
CA THR A 4 17.63 13.07 7.63
C THR A 4 17.13 11.70 7.17
N GLY A 5 17.10 10.70 8.06
CA GLY A 5 16.88 9.27 7.74
C GLY A 5 15.67 8.95 6.85
N TYR A 6 14.71 9.88 6.76
CA TYR A 6 13.48 9.84 5.97
C TYR A 6 13.62 9.34 4.54
N SER A 7 14.75 9.60 3.88
CA SER A 7 14.92 9.33 2.45
C SER A 7 15.02 7.84 2.12
N ARG A 8 15.36 6.99 3.09
CA ARG A 8 15.72 5.59 2.83
C ARG A 8 14.53 4.67 2.62
N HIS A 9 13.35 5.08 3.07
CA HIS A 9 12.15 4.26 3.07
C HIS A 9 11.04 4.82 2.18
N LEU A 10 11.34 5.81 1.34
CA LEU A 10 10.41 6.38 0.36
C LEU A 10 11.00 6.26 -1.04
N ILE A 11 10.31 5.54 -1.90
CA ILE A 11 10.71 5.23 -3.27
C ILE A 11 9.71 5.87 -4.22
N ARG A 12 10.20 6.39 -5.35
CA ARG A 12 9.35 7.03 -6.36
C ARG A 12 9.63 6.47 -7.75
N PHE A 13 8.56 6.09 -8.44
CA PHE A 13 8.58 5.76 -9.87
C PHE A 13 8.35 7.03 -10.71
N GLU A 14 8.74 6.97 -11.99
CA GLU A 14 8.51 8.07 -12.94
C GLU A 14 7.01 8.33 -13.17
N SER A 15 6.16 7.30 -13.01
CA SER A 15 4.70 7.40 -13.07
C SER A 15 4.08 8.27 -11.95
N GLY A 16 4.87 8.67 -10.95
CA GLY A 16 4.37 9.36 -9.76
C GLY A 16 3.91 8.41 -8.65
N LEU A 17 4.02 7.09 -8.83
CA LEU A 17 3.80 6.10 -7.79
C LEU A 17 4.85 6.26 -6.68
N PHE A 18 4.38 6.33 -5.44
CA PHE A 18 5.21 6.25 -4.25
C PHE A 18 5.08 4.88 -3.60
N VAL A 19 6.19 4.32 -3.15
CA VAL A 19 6.23 3.11 -2.30
C VAL A 19 7.00 3.46 -1.04
N PHE A 20 6.44 3.14 0.12
CA PHE A 20 7.06 3.50 1.38
C PHE A 20 6.77 2.49 2.48
N SER A 21 7.69 2.37 3.43
CA SER A 21 7.52 1.47 4.56
C SER A 21 6.93 2.16 5.79
N TRP A 22 6.57 1.37 6.78
CA TRP A 22 6.19 1.83 8.11
C TRP A 22 7.26 2.69 8.77
N ALA A 23 8.54 2.36 8.58
CA ALA A 23 9.64 3.15 9.12
C ALA A 23 9.58 4.61 8.61
N TYR A 24 9.21 4.83 7.35
CA TYR A 24 8.97 6.18 6.83
C TYR A 24 7.84 6.92 7.59
N LEU A 25 6.76 6.22 7.93
CA LEU A 25 5.67 6.78 8.72
C LEU A 25 6.10 7.09 10.16
N VAL A 26 6.83 6.18 10.81
CA VAL A 26 7.35 6.34 12.18
C VAL A 26 8.25 7.57 12.27
N GLU A 27 9.20 7.69 11.35
CA GLU A 27 10.13 8.80 11.36
C GLU A 27 9.37 10.12 11.15
N SER A 28 8.43 10.14 10.21
CA SER A 28 7.65 11.35 9.89
C SER A 28 6.64 11.73 10.99
N HIS A 29 6.29 10.81 11.89
CA HIS A 29 5.43 11.03 13.06
C HIS A 29 6.03 10.39 14.32
N ARG A 30 6.76 11.20 15.11
CA ARG A 30 7.45 10.81 16.37
C ARG A 30 6.60 10.12 17.46
N LEU A 31 5.31 9.93 17.24
CA LEU A 31 4.34 9.34 18.18
C LEU A 31 4.01 7.88 17.88
N ILE A 32 4.57 7.34 16.80
CA ILE A 32 4.31 5.98 16.38
C ILE A 32 5.27 5.03 17.12
N LEU A 33 4.70 4.09 17.86
CA LEU A 33 5.44 2.98 18.49
C LEU A 33 6.02 2.04 17.42
N ASP A 34 7.06 1.28 17.76
CA ASP A 34 7.74 0.28 16.91
C ASP A 34 6.86 -0.93 16.53
N VAL A 35 5.55 -0.72 16.36
CA VAL A 35 4.53 -1.72 16.08
C VAL A 35 3.87 -1.42 14.74
N ILE A 36 3.99 -2.34 13.80
CA ILE A 36 3.34 -2.25 12.49
C ILE A 36 1.82 -2.38 12.67
N PRO A 37 1.00 -1.45 12.14
CA PRO A 37 -0.46 -1.55 12.19
C PRO A 37 -0.97 -2.79 11.47
N GLN A 38 -2.11 -3.31 11.92
CA GLN A 38 -2.78 -4.46 11.29
C GLN A 38 -3.46 -4.08 9.98
N GLN A 39 -4.00 -2.86 9.91
CA GLN A 39 -4.64 -2.31 8.71
C GLN A 39 -4.30 -0.84 8.59
N VAL A 40 -4.01 -0.40 7.38
CA VAL A 40 -3.85 1.02 7.05
C VAL A 40 -4.67 1.35 5.81
N TRP A 41 -5.33 2.51 5.82
CA TRP A 41 -5.96 3.05 4.61
C TRP A 41 -5.87 4.56 4.56
N CYS A 42 -6.03 5.12 3.37
CA CYS A 42 -6.08 6.56 3.15
C CYS A 42 -7.49 7.09 3.44
N GLU A 43 -7.61 7.93 4.46
CA GLU A 43 -8.83 8.63 4.84
C GLU A 43 -8.98 9.95 4.09
N GLN A 44 -7.86 10.64 3.83
CA GLN A 44 -7.84 11.87 3.05
C GLN A 44 -6.67 11.85 2.07
N GLY A 45 -6.98 11.92 0.79
CA GLY A 45 -6.01 11.93 -0.30
C GLY A 45 -6.73 11.84 -1.64
N SER A 46 -6.11 12.40 -2.68
CA SER A 46 -6.65 12.37 -4.04
C SER A 46 -5.85 11.35 -4.86
N GLY A 47 -6.01 10.07 -4.54
CA GLY A 47 -5.19 8.99 -5.10
C GLY A 47 -5.68 7.61 -4.70
N VAL A 48 -5.07 6.59 -5.30
CA VAL A 48 -5.24 5.20 -4.90
C VAL A 48 -4.13 4.83 -3.92
N PHE A 49 -4.52 4.40 -2.73
CA PHE A 49 -3.62 3.87 -1.71
C PHE A 49 -3.71 2.35 -1.67
N LYS A 50 -2.59 1.68 -1.41
CA LYS A 50 -2.57 0.23 -1.24
C LYS A 50 -1.72 -0.15 -0.04
N ASP A 51 -2.31 -0.94 0.85
CA ASP A 51 -1.63 -1.64 1.93
C ASP A 51 -1.30 -3.04 1.44
N TYR A 52 0.00 -3.35 1.34
CA TYR A 52 0.47 -4.68 0.95
C TYR A 52 0.57 -5.63 2.16
N GLY A 53 0.28 -5.13 3.35
CA GLY A 53 0.58 -5.81 4.61
C GLY A 53 2.04 -5.66 4.98
N CYS A 54 2.40 -6.21 6.13
CA CYS A 54 3.77 -6.23 6.65
C CYS A 54 4.43 -4.85 6.77
N GLY A 55 3.66 -3.75 6.80
CA GLY A 55 4.20 -2.40 6.94
C GLY A 55 4.78 -1.82 5.66
N ILE A 56 4.36 -2.26 4.48
CA ILE A 56 4.70 -1.59 3.21
C ILE A 56 3.44 -1.11 2.51
N TYR A 57 3.51 0.12 2.01
CA TYR A 57 2.40 0.83 1.42
C TYR A 57 2.78 1.41 0.06
N ALA A 58 1.79 1.63 -0.78
CA ALA A 58 1.95 2.40 -2.00
C ALA A 58 0.85 3.44 -2.16
N TYR A 59 1.18 4.54 -2.83
CA TYR A 59 0.25 5.60 -3.13
C TYR A 59 0.47 6.12 -4.55
N GLN A 60 -0.57 6.02 -5.36
CA GLN A 60 -0.63 6.58 -6.69
C GLN A 60 -1.58 7.79 -6.69
N PRO A 61 -1.06 9.02 -6.80
CA PRO A 61 -1.89 10.22 -6.90
C PRO A 61 -2.69 10.24 -8.21
N LEU A 62 -3.94 10.71 -8.15
CA LEU A 62 -4.75 11.05 -9.33
C LEU A 62 -4.30 12.38 -9.96
N SER A 63 -3.83 13.30 -9.12
CA SER A 63 -3.29 14.59 -9.52
C SER A 63 -2.11 14.95 -8.62
N ALA A 64 -1.13 15.67 -9.16
CA ALA A 64 -0.02 16.15 -8.36
C ALA A 64 -0.53 17.12 -7.29
N SER A 65 -0.29 16.80 -6.03
CA SER A 65 -0.71 17.64 -4.90
C SER A 65 0.32 17.57 -3.79
N ASP A 66 0.82 18.71 -3.34
CA ASP A 66 1.76 18.78 -2.22
C ASP A 66 1.09 18.63 -0.84
N LYS A 67 -0.23 18.42 -0.82
CA LYS A 67 -0.99 18.19 0.42
C LYS A 67 -0.58 16.85 1.04
N PRO A 68 -0.45 16.78 2.37
CA PRO A 68 -0.27 15.50 3.03
C PRO A 68 -1.48 14.60 2.78
N ILE A 69 -1.22 13.29 2.68
CA ILE A 69 -2.28 12.29 2.79
C ILE A 69 -2.49 11.98 4.27
N VAL A 70 -3.73 11.66 4.65
CA VAL A 70 -4.08 11.22 6.00
C VAL A 70 -4.34 9.73 5.95
N LEU A 71 -3.50 8.96 6.64
CA LEU A 71 -3.62 7.52 6.76
C LEU A 71 -4.27 7.18 8.09
N ARG A 72 -5.35 6.41 8.08
CA ARG A 72 -5.92 5.79 9.26
C ARG A 72 -5.22 4.46 9.49
N CYS A 73 -4.69 4.28 10.68
CA CYS A 73 -3.98 3.08 11.12
C CYS A 73 -4.80 2.39 12.21
N ILE A 74 -4.99 1.08 12.10
CA ILE A 74 -5.63 0.24 13.10
C ILE A 74 -4.62 -0.70 13.72
N LEU A 75 -4.60 -0.72 15.05
CA LEU A 75 -3.84 -1.66 15.86
C LEU A 75 -4.76 -2.25 16.94
N ASN A 76 -5.11 -3.52 16.79
CA ASN A 76 -6.11 -4.18 17.64
C ASN A 76 -7.44 -3.41 17.63
N GLN A 77 -7.86 -2.88 18.77
CA GLN A 77 -9.10 -2.09 18.92
C GLN A 77 -8.87 -0.58 18.81
N PHE A 78 -7.64 -0.14 18.59
CA PHE A 78 -7.28 1.28 18.54
C PHE A 78 -7.13 1.74 17.09
N SER A 79 -7.64 2.94 16.81
CA SER A 79 -7.45 3.62 15.53
C SER A 79 -6.87 5.01 15.75
N PHE A 80 -5.89 5.39 14.94
CA PHE A 80 -5.27 6.72 14.95
C PHE A 80 -4.96 7.17 13.52
N CYS A 81 -4.70 8.46 13.33
CA CYS A 81 -4.45 9.02 11.99
C CYS A 81 -3.04 9.61 11.89
N VAL A 82 -2.39 9.39 10.75
CA VAL A 82 -1.02 9.83 10.47
C VAL A 82 -1.03 10.74 9.24
N ARG A 83 -0.42 11.92 9.32
CA ARG A 83 -0.28 12.86 8.20
C ARG A 83 1.03 12.62 7.44
N CYS A 84 0.94 11.98 6.29
CA CYS A 84 2.09 11.57 5.51
C CYS A 84 2.40 12.60 4.39
N HIS A 85 3.63 13.12 4.36
CA HIS A 85 4.08 14.14 3.40
C HIS A 85 5.00 13.55 2.31
N LEU A 86 4.43 12.80 1.38
CA LEU A 86 5.19 12.09 0.33
C LEU A 86 6.03 13.01 -0.58
N TYR A 87 5.54 14.21 -0.89
CA TYR A 87 6.23 15.13 -1.81
C TYR A 87 7.33 15.97 -1.16
N LYS A 88 7.33 16.08 0.17
CA LYS A 88 8.38 16.81 0.91
C LYS A 88 9.59 15.92 1.21
N GLY A 89 9.42 14.60 1.18
CA GLY A 89 10.50 13.64 1.39
C GLY A 89 11.45 13.58 0.20
N VAL A 90 12.73 13.31 0.48
CA VAL A 90 13.70 12.97 -0.58
C VAL A 90 13.44 11.51 -0.96
N ALA A 91 12.57 11.29 -1.95
CA ALA A 91 12.28 9.94 -2.44
C ALA A 91 13.43 9.42 -3.32
N ILE A 92 13.78 8.14 -3.17
CA ILE A 92 14.77 7.49 -4.03
C ILE A 92 14.12 7.13 -5.36
N PRO A 93 14.64 7.61 -6.50
CA PRO A 93 14.07 7.29 -7.80
C PRO A 93 14.38 5.84 -8.20
N VAL A 94 13.38 5.15 -8.73
CA VAL A 94 13.56 3.83 -9.35
C VAL A 94 14.22 3.99 -10.73
N PRO A 95 15.20 3.14 -11.12
CA PRO A 95 15.79 3.20 -12.46
C PRO A 95 14.79 2.94 -13.59
N LYS A 96 15.05 3.48 -14.79
CA LYS A 96 14.12 3.43 -15.94
C LYS A 96 13.74 2.02 -16.40
N GLN A 97 14.64 1.07 -16.29
CA GLN A 97 14.39 -0.33 -16.66
C GLN A 97 13.44 -1.07 -15.69
N PHE A 98 13.20 -0.52 -14.50
CA PHE A 98 12.29 -1.06 -13.51
C PHE A 98 11.04 -0.19 -13.37
N GLN A 99 10.65 0.55 -14.42
CA GLN A 99 9.42 1.32 -14.40
C GLN A 99 8.22 0.41 -14.69
N LEU A 100 7.19 0.56 -13.89
CA LEU A 100 5.91 -0.10 -14.11
C LEU A 100 5.18 0.58 -15.28
N LYS A 101 4.35 -0.19 -15.98
CA LYS A 101 3.43 0.43 -16.94
C LYS A 101 2.51 1.38 -16.16
N PRO A 102 2.26 2.60 -16.67
CA PRO A 102 1.32 3.51 -16.01
C PRO A 102 -0.02 2.81 -15.80
N ALA A 103 -0.51 2.80 -14.56
CA ALA A 103 -1.87 2.35 -14.30
C ALA A 103 -2.83 3.34 -14.97
N VAL A 104 -3.89 2.82 -15.61
CA VAL A 104 -5.05 3.65 -15.95
C VAL A 104 -5.80 3.85 -14.65
N ILE A 105 -5.59 5.00 -14.00
CA ILE A 105 -6.20 5.26 -12.71
C ILE A 105 -7.63 5.75 -12.96
N ASN A 106 -8.62 5.00 -12.46
CA ASN A 106 -10.01 5.46 -12.44
C ASN A 106 -10.12 6.71 -11.55
N SER A 107 -11.11 7.55 -11.83
CA SER A 107 -11.30 8.89 -11.25
C SER A 107 -11.52 8.93 -9.73
N ILE A 108 -11.71 7.80 -9.06
CA ILE A 108 -12.06 7.74 -7.64
C ILE A 108 -10.89 7.35 -6.75
N ALA A 109 -10.60 8.21 -5.77
CA ALA A 109 -9.63 7.91 -4.73
C ALA A 109 -10.17 6.84 -3.78
N HIS A 110 -9.37 5.81 -3.53
CA HIS A 110 -9.74 4.67 -2.70
C HIS A 110 -8.51 3.99 -2.12
N SER A 111 -8.72 3.11 -1.15
CA SER A 111 -7.67 2.28 -0.56
C SER A 111 -7.92 0.80 -0.82
N VAL A 112 -6.86 0.05 -1.07
CA VAL A 112 -6.89 -1.41 -1.20
C VAL A 112 -6.15 -2.01 0.00
N LEU A 113 -6.83 -2.83 0.79
CA LEU A 113 -6.28 -3.53 1.96
C LEU A 113 -5.54 -4.81 1.55
N PRO A 114 -4.75 -5.44 2.45
CA PRO A 114 -3.93 -6.61 2.11
C PRO A 114 -4.75 -7.83 1.65
N ASP A 115 -5.98 -7.94 2.14
CA ASP A 115 -6.95 -8.97 1.74
C ASP A 115 -7.74 -8.60 0.47
N GLY A 116 -7.34 -7.55 -0.25
CA GLY A 116 -8.01 -7.06 -1.45
C GLY A 116 -9.33 -6.32 -1.20
N THR A 117 -9.72 -6.08 0.06
CA THR A 117 -10.88 -5.25 0.39
C THR A 117 -10.61 -3.80 -0.04
N VAL A 118 -11.59 -3.18 -0.69
CA VAL A 118 -11.52 -1.78 -1.11
C VAL A 118 -12.30 -0.89 -0.17
N VAL A 119 -11.68 0.20 0.28
CA VAL A 119 -12.26 1.22 1.16
C VAL A 119 -12.28 2.55 0.45
N ILE A 120 -13.46 3.12 0.28
CA ILE A 120 -13.69 4.39 -0.41
C ILE A 120 -14.24 5.40 0.60
N PRO A 121 -13.56 6.51 0.89
CA PRO A 121 -14.14 7.59 1.68
C PRO A 121 -15.42 8.08 1.03
N ARG A 122 -16.49 8.25 1.81
CA ARG A 122 -17.81 8.63 1.29
C ARG A 122 -17.77 9.98 0.55
N THR A 123 -16.90 10.88 1.00
CA THR A 123 -16.63 12.16 0.31
C THR A 123 -16.10 11.95 -1.10
N GLN A 124 -15.13 11.04 -1.28
CA GLN A 124 -14.58 10.70 -2.59
C GLN A 124 -15.61 10.00 -3.49
N LEU A 125 -16.46 9.15 -2.90
CA LEU A 125 -17.57 8.54 -3.62
C LEU A 125 -18.60 9.59 -4.09
N MET A 126 -18.90 10.56 -3.24
CA MET A 126 -19.79 11.67 -3.59
C MET A 126 -19.19 12.56 -4.68
N ASP A 127 -17.89 12.86 -4.61
CA ASP A 127 -17.19 13.64 -5.63
C ASP A 127 -17.26 12.93 -7.00
N ALA A 128 -17.02 11.62 -7.05
CA ALA A 128 -17.15 10.83 -8.28
C ALA A 128 -18.58 10.86 -8.84
N VAL A 129 -19.58 10.77 -7.96
CA VAL A 129 -20.99 10.83 -8.34
C VAL A 129 -21.41 12.20 -8.86
N ASN A 130 -20.95 13.29 -8.21
CA ASN A 130 -21.22 14.67 -8.63
C ASN A 130 -20.57 15.03 -9.98
N HIS A 131 -19.52 14.30 -10.37
CA HIS A 131 -18.93 14.42 -11.71
C HIS A 131 -19.81 13.78 -12.79
N GLU A 132 -20.48 12.68 -12.49
CA GLU A 132 -21.34 11.93 -13.43
C GLU A 132 -22.74 12.54 -13.56
N ILE A 133 -23.31 12.95 -12.44
CA ILE A 133 -24.63 13.59 -12.39
C ILE A 133 -24.39 15.01 -11.88
N SER A 134 -24.85 16.03 -12.61
CA SER A 134 -24.88 17.42 -12.13
C SER A 134 -25.88 17.54 -10.97
N VAL A 135 -25.55 17.02 -9.79
CA VAL A 135 -26.43 17.01 -8.62
C VAL A 135 -26.37 18.37 -7.92
N SER A 136 -27.51 18.83 -7.41
CA SER A 136 -27.56 20.00 -6.53
C SER A 136 -26.74 19.78 -5.24
N ASN A 137 -26.14 20.84 -4.69
CA ASN A 137 -25.27 20.84 -3.49
C ASN A 137 -25.84 20.21 -2.19
N LYS A 138 -27.07 19.69 -2.20
CA LYS A 138 -27.75 19.06 -1.05
C LYS A 138 -28.18 17.63 -1.36
N ALA A 139 -27.24 16.82 -1.82
CA ALA A 139 -27.47 15.40 -2.06
C ALA A 139 -26.70 14.56 -1.03
N SER A 140 -27.25 13.40 -0.71
CA SER A 140 -26.57 12.39 0.08
C SER A 140 -26.67 11.06 -0.63
N ILE A 141 -25.60 10.27 -0.59
CA ILE A 141 -25.68 8.87 -1.04
C ILE A 141 -26.68 8.18 -0.11
N SER A 142 -27.65 7.47 -0.65
CA SER A 142 -28.61 6.70 0.15
C SER A 142 -28.25 5.21 0.13
N LYS A 143 -27.68 4.74 -0.99
CA LYS A 143 -27.38 3.34 -1.22
C LYS A 143 -26.17 3.18 -2.14
N ALA A 144 -25.44 2.09 -1.93
CA ALA A 144 -24.38 1.63 -2.82
C ALA A 144 -24.47 0.11 -2.96
N ILE A 145 -24.52 -0.40 -4.19
CA ILE A 145 -24.71 -1.82 -4.49
C ILE A 145 -23.75 -2.25 -5.58
N PRO A 146 -23.00 -3.35 -5.43
CA PRO A 146 -22.18 -3.87 -6.50
C PRO A 146 -23.08 -4.53 -7.54
N ILE A 147 -22.98 -4.07 -8.79
CA ILE A 147 -23.60 -4.73 -9.95
C ILE A 147 -22.77 -5.94 -10.35
N THR A 148 -21.44 -5.83 -10.22
CA THR A 148 -20.53 -6.93 -10.53
C THR A 148 -20.71 -8.08 -9.54
N THR A 149 -20.91 -9.29 -10.07
CA THR A 149 -21.12 -10.50 -9.28
C THR A 149 -19.87 -10.87 -8.47
N GLY A 150 -20.08 -11.48 -7.31
CA GLY A 150 -18.99 -11.92 -6.44
C GLY A 150 -18.39 -10.83 -5.55
N TYR A 151 -19.07 -9.68 -5.41
CA TYR A 151 -18.72 -8.64 -4.46
C TYR A 151 -19.87 -8.34 -3.51
N SER A 152 -19.51 -7.91 -2.30
CA SER A 152 -20.42 -7.32 -1.32
C SER A 152 -20.01 -5.87 -1.08
N CYS A 153 -21.00 -5.02 -0.79
CA CYS A 153 -20.76 -3.63 -0.43
C CYS A 153 -21.41 -3.34 0.92
N HIS A 154 -20.66 -2.66 1.79
CA HIS A 154 -21.17 -2.08 3.01
C HIS A 154 -20.97 -0.56 2.99
N LEU A 155 -22.07 0.17 3.13
CA LEU A 155 -22.07 1.63 3.15
C LEU A 155 -22.30 2.13 4.58
N SER A 156 -21.31 2.80 5.15
CA SER A 156 -21.39 3.46 6.45
C SER A 156 -21.53 4.99 6.31
N SER A 157 -21.57 5.71 7.45
CA SER A 157 -21.55 7.18 7.48
C SER A 157 -20.33 7.78 6.80
N ASP A 158 -19.19 7.10 6.88
CA ASP A 158 -17.88 7.68 6.51
C ASP A 158 -17.24 6.97 5.31
N PHE A 159 -17.59 5.71 5.07
CA PHE A 159 -16.94 4.88 4.06
C PHE A 159 -17.92 4.00 3.29
N CYS A 160 -17.51 3.65 2.07
CA CYS A 160 -18.07 2.55 1.29
C CYS A 160 -16.99 1.46 1.20
N VAL A 161 -17.30 0.27 1.71
CA VAL A 161 -16.37 -0.87 1.75
C VAL A 161 -16.85 -1.93 0.77
N ILE A 162 -15.96 -2.44 -0.07
CA ILE A 162 -16.25 -3.45 -1.08
C ILE A 162 -15.30 -4.62 -0.89
N ALA A 163 -15.85 -5.82 -0.71
CA ALA A 163 -15.07 -7.03 -0.49
C ALA A 163 -15.54 -8.14 -1.44
N SER A 164 -14.60 -8.96 -1.93
CA SER A 164 -14.94 -10.15 -2.71
C SER A 164 -15.65 -11.16 -1.82
N THR A 165 -16.72 -11.75 -2.34
CA THR A 165 -17.43 -12.88 -1.73
C THR A 165 -17.16 -14.18 -2.47
N ARG A 166 -16.38 -14.14 -3.56
CA ARG A 166 -16.12 -15.31 -4.41
C ARG A 166 -14.85 -16.01 -3.93
N VAL A 167 -14.99 -17.28 -3.57
CA VAL A 167 -13.88 -18.16 -3.19
C VAL A 167 -13.75 -19.28 -4.21
N GLU A 168 -12.58 -19.45 -4.80
CA GLU A 168 -12.24 -20.60 -5.65
C GLU A 168 -10.98 -21.29 -5.10
N HIS A 169 -11.02 -22.61 -4.97
CA HIS A 169 -9.91 -23.40 -4.42
C HIS A 169 -9.41 -22.89 -3.05
N GLY A 170 -10.32 -22.38 -2.22
CA GLY A 170 -9.98 -21.81 -0.91
C GLY A 170 -9.31 -20.43 -0.95
N ARG A 171 -9.27 -19.76 -2.12
CA ARG A 171 -8.72 -18.41 -2.30
C ARG A 171 -9.78 -17.45 -2.81
N LEU A 172 -9.75 -16.20 -2.37
CA LEU A 172 -10.63 -15.15 -2.89
C LEU A 172 -10.28 -14.85 -4.36
N VAL A 173 -11.30 -14.69 -5.19
CA VAL A 173 -11.17 -14.34 -6.60
C VAL A 173 -11.70 -12.92 -6.81
N TYR A 174 -10.92 -12.12 -7.53
CA TYR A 174 -11.25 -10.72 -7.82
C TYR A 174 -11.44 -10.56 -9.32
N SER A 175 -12.57 -9.99 -9.73
CA SER A 175 -12.69 -9.39 -11.06
C SER A 175 -11.78 -8.18 -11.15
N THR A 176 -11.25 -7.90 -12.34
CA THR A 176 -10.39 -6.75 -12.61
C THR A 176 -11.09 -5.42 -12.30
N LYS A 177 -12.42 -5.38 -12.43
CA LYS A 177 -13.26 -4.22 -12.14
C LYS A 177 -14.48 -4.61 -11.33
N CYS A 178 -14.94 -3.69 -10.48
CA CYS A 178 -16.22 -3.74 -9.78
C CYS A 178 -17.04 -2.51 -10.16
N GLN A 179 -18.22 -2.71 -10.72
CA GLN A 179 -19.19 -1.66 -11.00
C GLN A 179 -20.10 -1.49 -9.80
N LEU A 180 -20.22 -0.27 -9.30
CA LEU A 180 -21.02 0.08 -8.14
C LEU A 180 -22.17 0.98 -8.58
N GLU A 181 -23.41 0.53 -8.42
CA GLU A 181 -24.57 1.40 -8.52
C GLU A 181 -24.68 2.23 -7.24
N VAL A 182 -24.65 3.55 -7.38
CA VAL A 182 -24.77 4.49 -6.27
C VAL A 182 -26.06 5.27 -6.42
N GLU A 183 -26.94 5.12 -5.44
CA GLU A 183 -28.19 5.87 -5.35
C GLU A 183 -27.98 7.12 -4.49
N ILE A 184 -28.52 8.23 -4.96
CA ILE A 184 -28.44 9.54 -4.34
C ILE A 184 -29.85 9.99 -4.04
N SER A 185 -30.06 10.49 -2.83
CA SER A 185 -31.29 11.15 -2.44
C SER A 185 -31.01 12.64 -2.26
N SER A 186 -31.82 13.47 -2.91
CA SER A 186 -31.89 14.89 -2.58
C SER A 186 -32.42 15.04 -1.16
N ILE A 187 -31.82 15.93 -0.37
CA ILE A 187 -32.30 16.21 0.98
C ILE A 187 -33.66 16.94 0.92
N ASP A 188 -33.88 17.71 -0.15
CA ASP A 188 -35.04 18.59 -0.30
C ASP A 188 -36.15 17.98 -1.21
N SER A 189 -35.98 16.76 -1.74
CA SER A 189 -36.98 16.11 -2.58
C SER A 189 -37.02 14.59 -2.40
N ILE A 190 -38.17 13.97 -2.71
CA ILE A 190 -38.35 12.51 -2.68
C ILE A 190 -37.65 11.83 -3.88
N HIS A 191 -37.08 12.61 -4.80
CA HIS A 191 -36.48 12.07 -6.01
C HIS A 191 -35.12 11.45 -5.67
N THR A 192 -34.97 10.19 -6.09
CA THR A 192 -33.69 9.51 -6.08
C THR A 192 -33.15 9.40 -7.50
N SER A 193 -31.84 9.39 -7.64
CA SER A 193 -31.13 9.20 -8.90
C SER A 193 -30.02 8.21 -8.68
N SER A 194 -29.73 7.35 -9.66
CA SER A 194 -28.62 6.42 -9.58
C SER A 194 -27.60 6.67 -10.68
N THR A 195 -26.34 6.37 -10.38
CA THR A 195 -25.23 6.33 -11.35
C THR A 195 -24.38 5.10 -11.10
N ILE A 196 -23.56 4.74 -12.10
CA ILE A 196 -22.62 3.64 -12.01
C ILE A 196 -21.22 4.22 -11.85
N VAL A 197 -20.52 3.79 -10.80
CA VAL A 197 -19.11 4.11 -10.56
C VAL A 197 -18.29 2.86 -10.80
N ASP A 198 -17.32 2.94 -11.72
CA ASP A 198 -16.39 1.86 -12.01
C ASP A 198 -15.15 1.93 -11.11
N ILE A 199 -14.88 0.83 -10.41
CA ILE A 199 -13.74 0.71 -9.50
C ILE A 199 -12.78 -0.33 -10.06
N ASP A 200 -11.54 0.07 -10.32
CA ASP A 200 -10.47 -0.84 -10.70
C ASP A 200 -9.91 -1.52 -9.45
N MET A 201 -10.11 -2.83 -9.36
CA MET A 201 -9.69 -3.64 -8.21
C MET A 201 -8.22 -4.10 -8.34
N ASN A 202 -7.60 -3.87 -9.50
CA ASN A 202 -6.25 -4.32 -9.84
C ASN A 202 -5.20 -3.21 -9.87
N VAL A 203 -5.55 -2.01 -9.40
CA VAL A 203 -4.60 -0.89 -9.35
C VAL A 203 -3.37 -1.28 -8.53
N MET A 204 -2.18 -1.02 -9.10
CA MET A 204 -0.88 -1.38 -8.52
C MET A 204 -0.64 -2.90 -8.33
N ASN A 205 -1.44 -3.79 -8.91
CA ASN A 205 -1.17 -5.24 -8.85
C ASN A 205 0.07 -5.67 -9.66
N GLN A 206 0.54 -4.82 -10.57
CA GLN A 206 1.80 -5.03 -11.30
C GLN A 206 3.04 -4.88 -10.39
N LEU A 207 2.88 -4.21 -9.25
CA LEU A 207 3.93 -4.07 -8.26
C LEU A 207 3.79 -5.17 -7.21
N MET A 208 4.83 -5.98 -7.08
CA MET A 208 4.97 -6.93 -5.98
C MET A 208 5.83 -6.32 -4.88
N ILE A 209 5.44 -6.57 -3.62
CA ILE A 209 6.08 -5.99 -2.44
C ILE A 209 6.43 -7.08 -1.44
N LYS A 210 7.62 -7.00 -0.82
CA LYS A 210 7.99 -7.87 0.31
C LYS A 210 8.95 -7.20 1.29
N THR A 211 8.93 -7.72 2.51
CA THR A 211 9.96 -7.56 3.54
C THR A 211 10.85 -8.80 3.54
N PHE A 212 12.17 -8.65 3.47
CA PHE A 212 13.08 -9.80 3.61
C PHE A 212 13.68 -9.84 5.00
N ASN A 213 14.07 -11.04 5.43
CA ASN A 213 14.98 -11.21 6.54
C ASN A 213 16.37 -11.48 5.95
N PHE A 214 17.27 -10.52 6.02
CA PHE A 214 18.63 -10.72 5.51
C PHE A 214 19.29 -11.79 6.38
N ASN A 215 19.71 -12.90 5.79
CA ASN A 215 20.49 -13.89 6.54
C ASN A 215 21.88 -13.30 6.76
N GLU A 216 22.05 -12.61 7.90
CA GLU A 216 23.23 -11.81 8.28
C GLU A 216 24.56 -12.58 8.12
N LEU A 217 24.50 -13.90 8.21
CA LEU A 217 25.67 -14.78 8.15
C LEU A 217 26.35 -14.85 6.77
N ASN A 218 25.61 -14.63 5.67
CA ASN A 218 26.13 -14.94 4.32
C ASN A 218 26.21 -13.75 3.36
N GLY A 219 25.66 -12.57 3.71
CA GLY A 219 25.72 -11.37 2.87
C GLY A 219 25.14 -11.57 1.46
N CYS A 220 24.16 -12.47 1.33
CA CYS A 220 23.69 -12.99 0.05
C CYS A 220 22.16 -13.15 0.07
N LEU A 221 21.49 -12.64 -0.97
CA LEU A 221 20.04 -12.77 -1.19
C LEU A 221 19.77 -14.04 -2.01
N GLN A 222 19.04 -15.01 -1.43
CA GLN A 222 18.71 -16.24 -2.14
C GLN A 222 17.57 -16.04 -3.13
N GLN A 223 17.64 -16.74 -4.25
CA GLN A 223 16.57 -16.70 -5.25
C GLN A 223 15.23 -17.20 -4.69
N THR A 224 15.25 -18.18 -3.79
CA THR A 224 14.04 -18.65 -3.08
C THR A 224 13.39 -17.54 -2.26
N ASP A 225 14.19 -16.75 -1.54
CA ASP A 225 13.68 -15.59 -0.79
C ASP A 225 13.04 -14.55 -1.72
N LEU A 226 13.54 -14.45 -2.96
CA LEU A 226 13.05 -13.58 -4.04
C LEU A 226 11.86 -14.17 -4.82
N LEU A 227 11.56 -15.48 -4.69
CA LEU A 227 10.53 -16.17 -5.48
C LEU A 227 9.36 -16.73 -4.70
N ASP A 228 9.52 -17.01 -3.40
CA ASP A 228 8.39 -17.31 -2.49
C ASP A 228 7.34 -16.18 -2.46
N LEU A 229 7.69 -15.04 -3.07
CA LEU A 229 6.93 -13.83 -3.38
C LEU A 229 5.70 -13.99 -4.27
N VAL A 230 5.54 -15.12 -4.95
CA VAL A 230 4.72 -15.13 -6.16
C VAL A 230 3.58 -16.15 -6.05
N SER A 231 2.67 -15.96 -5.09
CA SER A 231 1.43 -16.75 -5.02
C SER A 231 0.46 -16.47 -6.19
N THR A 232 0.77 -15.45 -7.01
CA THR A 232 -0.06 -14.93 -8.11
C THR A 232 0.47 -15.23 -9.51
N CYS A 233 1.74 -15.61 -9.69
CA CYS A 233 2.21 -16.01 -11.02
C CYS A 233 1.82 -17.45 -11.28
N GLN A 234 1.29 -17.64 -12.48
CA GLN A 234 0.82 -18.93 -12.98
C GLN A 234 1.97 -19.75 -13.59
N SER A 235 3.13 -19.14 -13.84
CA SER A 235 4.27 -19.83 -14.45
C SER A 235 4.96 -20.77 -13.45
N PRO A 236 5.24 -22.03 -13.84
CA PRO A 236 5.99 -22.97 -13.02
C PRO A 236 7.50 -22.66 -12.93
N ILE A 237 8.00 -21.73 -13.76
CA ILE A 237 9.42 -21.33 -13.80
C ILE A 237 9.47 -19.82 -13.71
N LEU A 238 10.03 -19.32 -12.61
CA LEU A 238 10.24 -17.89 -12.36
C LEU A 238 11.63 -17.71 -11.75
N PHE A 239 12.28 -16.61 -12.07
CA PHE A 239 13.53 -16.21 -11.43
C PHE A 239 13.69 -14.70 -11.42
N ALA A 240 14.33 -14.20 -10.37
CA ALA A 240 14.87 -12.85 -10.39
C ALA A 240 16.07 -12.85 -11.35
N ASP A 241 16.01 -12.01 -12.38
CA ASP A 241 17.06 -11.92 -13.39
C ASP A 241 18.11 -10.89 -13.01
N VAL A 242 17.65 -9.74 -12.51
CA VAL A 242 18.50 -8.64 -12.07
C VAL A 242 17.97 -8.04 -10.78
N VAL A 243 18.89 -7.70 -9.87
CA VAL A 243 18.59 -7.06 -8.59
C VAL A 243 19.40 -5.76 -8.48
N TYR A 244 18.74 -4.68 -8.11
CA TYR A 244 19.31 -3.35 -7.95
C TYR A 244 19.09 -2.84 -6.53
N GLU A 245 20.17 -2.38 -5.89
CA GLU A 245 20.12 -1.70 -4.60
C GLU A 245 19.91 -0.19 -4.81
N LEU A 246 18.80 0.34 -4.30
CA LEU A 246 18.38 1.72 -4.57
C LEU A 246 19.28 2.77 -3.91
N GLN A 247 19.71 2.54 -2.67
CA GLN A 247 20.54 3.46 -1.89
C GLN A 247 21.97 3.50 -2.41
N GLY A 248 22.56 2.32 -2.64
CA GLY A 248 23.90 2.16 -3.22
C GLY A 248 23.97 2.42 -4.71
N ARG A 249 22.81 2.55 -5.38
CA ARG A 249 22.65 2.79 -6.82
C ARG A 249 23.44 1.82 -7.69
N ARG A 250 23.46 0.54 -7.31
CA ARG A 250 24.30 -0.49 -7.94
C ARG A 250 23.55 -1.79 -8.15
N TYR A 251 23.99 -2.55 -9.15
CA TYR A 251 23.52 -3.90 -9.38
C TYR A 251 24.20 -4.88 -8.43
N LEU A 252 23.44 -5.87 -7.97
CA LEU A 252 24.03 -7.02 -7.30
C LEU A 252 24.61 -7.97 -8.35
N LYS A 253 25.67 -8.67 -7.97
CA LYS A 253 26.31 -9.70 -8.78
C LYS A 253 25.56 -11.01 -8.61
N ALA A 254 25.13 -11.60 -9.72
CA ALA A 254 24.57 -12.95 -9.74
C ALA A 254 25.67 -13.99 -9.53
N ASN A 255 25.38 -14.99 -8.70
CA ASN A 255 26.23 -16.15 -8.44
C ASN A 255 25.77 -17.35 -9.27
N GLU A 256 26.66 -18.34 -9.44
CA GLU A 256 26.36 -19.59 -10.18
C GLU A 256 25.21 -20.40 -9.57
N ASN A 257 24.93 -20.22 -8.27
CA ASN A 257 23.82 -20.88 -7.57
C ASN A 257 22.50 -20.09 -7.64
N GLY A 258 22.41 -19.04 -8.47
CA GLY A 258 21.21 -18.21 -8.65
C GLY A 258 21.01 -17.12 -7.58
N SER A 259 21.86 -17.06 -6.56
CA SER A 259 21.81 -16.02 -5.52
C SER A 259 22.45 -14.71 -5.95
N PHE A 260 22.18 -13.63 -5.21
CA PHE A 260 22.69 -12.29 -5.49
C PHE A 260 23.58 -11.79 -4.34
N THR A 261 24.73 -11.19 -4.67
CA THR A 261 25.67 -10.63 -3.70
C THR A 261 26.04 -9.19 -4.02
N LEU A 262 26.37 -8.43 -2.99
CA LEU A 262 26.94 -7.09 -3.17
C LEU A 262 28.37 -7.23 -3.73
N PRO A 263 28.70 -6.53 -4.84
CA PRO A 263 29.98 -6.71 -5.54
C PRO A 263 31.21 -6.37 -4.69
N ASP A 264 31.06 -5.54 -3.66
CA ASP A 264 32.08 -5.21 -2.68
C ASP A 264 31.45 -5.38 -1.30
N LYS A 265 31.76 -6.44 -0.55
CA LYS A 265 31.24 -6.70 0.81
C LYS A 265 31.55 -5.51 1.71
N PRO A 266 30.58 -4.67 2.12
CA PRO A 266 30.84 -3.71 3.17
C PRO A 266 30.52 -4.46 4.45
N GLU A 267 31.44 -4.46 5.42
CA GLU A 267 31.27 -5.16 6.70
C GLU A 267 29.98 -4.78 7.46
N TYR A 268 29.24 -3.75 7.02
CA TYR A 268 28.02 -3.27 7.68
C TYR A 268 26.93 -2.69 6.76
N SER A 269 26.96 -2.91 5.42
CA SER A 269 25.84 -2.44 4.57
C SER A 269 24.91 -3.59 4.20
N GLY A 270 23.86 -3.82 4.99
CA GLY A 270 22.97 -4.94 4.68
C GLY A 270 21.57 -4.91 5.27
N LEU A 271 21.21 -3.92 6.09
CA LEU A 271 19.93 -3.98 6.82
C LEU A 271 18.97 -2.84 6.49
N ASP A 272 19.44 -1.73 5.90
CA ASP A 272 18.63 -0.51 5.64
C ASP A 272 18.52 -0.14 4.15
N CYS A 273 18.61 -1.12 3.24
CA CYS A 273 18.59 -0.87 1.80
C CYS A 273 17.33 -1.44 1.14
N ALA A 274 16.66 -0.63 0.32
CA ALA A 274 15.58 -1.09 -0.53
C ALA A 274 16.13 -1.64 -1.85
N TYR A 275 15.50 -2.70 -2.35
CA TYR A 275 15.89 -3.39 -3.56
C TYR A 275 14.75 -3.38 -4.57
N VAL A 276 15.10 -3.31 -5.85
CA VAL A 276 14.18 -3.52 -6.96
C VAL A 276 14.71 -4.64 -7.83
N TYR A 277 13.84 -5.56 -8.21
CA TYR A 277 14.23 -6.72 -9.01
C TYR A 277 13.28 -6.92 -10.19
N GLY A 278 13.87 -7.38 -11.28
CA GLY A 278 13.16 -7.78 -12.50
C GLY A 278 12.93 -9.28 -12.46
N ILE A 279 11.68 -9.69 -12.61
CA ILE A 279 11.26 -11.09 -12.60
C ILE A 279 10.96 -11.54 -14.03
N SER A 280 11.55 -12.66 -14.43
CA SER A 280 11.31 -13.31 -15.71
C SER A 280 10.73 -14.71 -15.50
N ASP A 281 9.90 -15.17 -16.43
CA ASP A 281 9.40 -16.55 -16.48
C ASP A 281 10.09 -17.42 -17.54
N ALA A 282 11.33 -17.06 -17.90
CA ALA A 282 12.13 -17.64 -18.98
C ALA A 282 11.63 -17.35 -20.41
N VAL A 283 10.44 -16.73 -20.59
CA VAL A 283 9.88 -16.37 -21.90
C VAL A 283 9.62 -14.86 -21.98
N GLU A 284 9.04 -14.26 -20.95
CA GLU A 284 8.77 -12.83 -20.84
C GLU A 284 9.24 -12.26 -19.48
N TYR A 285 9.57 -10.95 -19.46
CA TYR A 285 9.69 -10.22 -18.21
C TYR A 285 8.29 -9.94 -17.67
N VAL A 286 7.90 -10.69 -16.64
CA VAL A 286 6.52 -10.67 -16.17
C VAL A 286 6.28 -9.52 -15.19
N ASN A 287 7.23 -9.21 -14.28
CA ASN A 287 6.97 -8.27 -13.19
C ASN A 287 8.19 -7.51 -12.67
N ILE A 288 7.93 -6.34 -12.07
CA ILE A 288 8.87 -5.60 -11.23
C ILE A 288 8.41 -5.71 -9.79
N ALA A 289 9.37 -5.93 -8.91
CA ALA A 289 9.09 -6.07 -7.50
C ALA A 289 10.04 -5.22 -6.67
N VAL A 290 9.50 -4.66 -5.59
CA VAL A 290 10.22 -3.78 -4.68
C VAL A 290 10.21 -4.44 -3.32
N ALA A 291 11.33 -4.34 -2.63
CA ALA A 291 11.39 -4.83 -1.29
C ALA A 291 12.24 -3.96 -0.41
N ILE A 292 11.73 -3.78 0.79
CA ILE A 292 12.28 -2.87 1.78
C ILE A 292 12.45 -3.74 3.02
N PRO A 293 13.69 -3.99 3.46
CA PRO A 293 13.94 -4.47 4.80
C PRO A 293 13.20 -3.55 5.76
N ILE A 294 12.31 -4.14 6.51
CA ILE A 294 11.78 -3.50 7.70
C ILE A 294 12.53 -4.22 8.80
N GLU A 295 13.26 -3.47 9.63
CA GLU A 295 13.63 -3.96 10.94
C GLU A 295 12.31 -4.26 11.68
N ILE A 296 11.76 -5.46 11.44
CA ILE A 296 10.87 -6.05 12.39
C ILE A 296 11.83 -6.34 13.54
N LEU A 297 11.85 -5.46 14.54
CA LEU A 297 12.43 -5.81 15.83
C LEU A 297 11.75 -7.11 16.25
N ALA A 298 12.42 -8.21 15.95
CA ALA A 298 12.00 -9.57 16.23
C ALA A 298 12.08 -9.76 17.74
N SER A 299 11.18 -9.13 18.49
CA SER A 299 11.06 -9.31 19.93
C SER A 299 9.73 -8.83 20.55
N LEU A 300 8.70 -8.47 19.78
CA LEU A 300 7.40 -8.05 20.36
C LEU A 300 6.26 -9.05 20.26
N HIS A 301 6.34 -10.08 19.40
CA HIS A 301 5.43 -11.23 19.53
C HIS A 301 5.63 -11.98 20.88
N TYR A 302 6.77 -11.77 21.56
CA TYR A 302 7.07 -12.35 22.87
C TYR A 302 6.84 -11.39 24.06
N SER A 303 6.45 -10.14 23.82
CA SER A 303 6.26 -9.17 24.89
C SER A 303 4.96 -8.35 24.80
N LEU A 304 4.17 -8.46 23.72
CA LEU A 304 2.82 -7.87 23.65
C LEU A 304 1.86 -8.44 24.71
N ASP A 305 1.99 -9.72 25.08
CA ASP A 305 1.22 -10.29 26.22
C ASP A 305 1.64 -9.72 27.59
N ARG A 306 2.80 -9.05 27.70
CA ARG A 306 3.26 -8.39 28.95
C ARG A 306 3.23 -6.86 28.90
N ALA A 307 3.29 -6.22 27.72
CA ALA A 307 3.39 -4.77 27.55
C ALA A 307 2.07 -4.07 27.18
N LEU A 308 0.99 -4.82 26.88
CA LEU A 308 -0.39 -4.33 26.81
C LEU A 308 -0.87 -3.59 28.08
N TYR A 309 -0.06 -3.60 29.15
CA TYR A 309 -0.27 -2.87 30.39
C TYR A 309 0.62 -1.63 30.59
N SER A 310 1.56 -1.33 29.69
CA SER A 310 2.42 -0.17 29.86
C SER A 310 1.64 1.14 29.62
N SER A 311 1.60 1.96 30.67
CA SER A 311 0.86 3.20 30.90
C SER A 311 0.89 4.27 29.79
N ASN A 312 1.84 4.19 28.85
CA ASN A 312 2.02 5.21 27.82
C ASN A 312 0.96 5.14 26.71
N LEU A 313 0.47 3.96 26.36
CA LEU A 313 -0.54 3.78 25.31
C LEU A 313 -1.92 4.30 25.76
N LYS A 314 -2.28 4.12 27.04
CA LYS A 314 -3.48 4.74 27.64
C LYS A 314 -3.42 6.26 27.64
N MET A 315 -2.25 6.85 27.95
CA MET A 315 -2.09 8.31 27.93
C MET A 315 -2.11 8.89 26.51
N LEU A 316 -1.53 8.21 25.52
CA LEU A 316 -1.54 8.67 24.12
C LEU A 316 -2.96 8.67 23.54
N VAL A 317 -3.72 7.59 23.78
CA VAL A 317 -5.11 7.46 23.34
C VAL A 317 -6.01 8.49 24.04
N GLN A 318 -5.80 8.78 25.32
CA GLN A 318 -6.53 9.85 26.01
C GLN A 318 -6.19 11.25 25.48
N ARG A 319 -4.95 11.51 25.05
CA ARG A 319 -4.54 12.83 24.59
C ARG A 319 -5.13 13.18 23.22
N GLU A 320 -5.17 12.24 22.29
CA GLU A 320 -5.81 12.46 20.97
C GLU A 320 -7.34 12.43 21.04
N LEU A 321 -7.95 11.60 21.90
CA LEU A 321 -9.41 11.60 22.07
C LEU A 321 -9.95 12.86 22.79
N LEU A 322 -9.11 13.60 23.49
CA LEU A 322 -9.50 14.81 24.24
C LEU A 322 -9.17 16.12 23.53
N GLY A 323 -8.61 16.09 22.32
CA GLY A 323 -8.41 17.30 21.50
C GLY A 323 -7.50 18.37 22.13
N PHE A 324 -6.45 17.96 22.84
CA PHE A 324 -5.40 18.85 23.34
C PHE A 324 -4.20 18.93 22.38
#